data_AF-A0A3S0EV78-F1
#
_entry.id   AF-A0A3S0EV78-F1
#
_cell.length_a   1.000
_cell.length_b   1.000
_cell.length_c   1.000
_cell.angle_alpha   90.00
_cell.angle_beta   90.00
_cell.angle_gamma   90.00
#
_symmetry.space_group_name_H-M   'P 1'
#
loop_
_entity.id
_entity.type
_entity.pdbx_description
1 polymer ?
#
loop_
_entity_poly.entity_id
_entity_poly.type
_entity_poly.pdbx_seq_one_letter_code
_entity_poly.pdbx_strand_id
1 'polypeptide(L)'
;MRHLAQVAAAALVLGLACTSAWAAEFNLFLSCSGKLSAGGKSKAATLDLAMRDNNETALIQRSNVMPVGERLHYKASPMAYSMVYKLPQPGTHIYRDWMGSSWVIWQPNLKRLATIRLSVDRQTAELEGELLDFNDDSLGTVAMSCKPTTMDDMPEPKF
;
A
#
# COMPACT_ATOMS: atom_id res chain seq x y z
N MET A 1 40.35 -40.50 50.81
CA MET A 1 38.94 -40.84 50.48
C MET A 1 38.33 -39.58 49.86
N ARG A 2 38.30 -39.40 48.52
CA ARG A 2 37.18 -39.73 47.58
C ARG A 2 35.82 -39.41 48.23
N HIS A 3 34.97 -38.48 47.77
CA HIS A 3 34.39 -38.17 46.44
C HIS A 3 33.94 -36.69 46.42
N LEU A 4 34.09 -35.82 45.40
CA LEU A 4 33.55 -35.77 44.02
C LEU A 4 32.01 -35.64 43.91
N ALA A 5 31.53 -34.45 43.50
CA ALA A 5 30.36 -34.11 42.63
C ALA A 5 29.75 -32.74 43.04
N GLN A 6 30.05 -31.61 42.37
CA GLN A 6 29.39 -31.03 41.18
C GLN A 6 27.85 -30.96 41.24
N VAL A 7 27.29 -29.75 41.09
CA VAL A 7 26.04 -29.29 40.40
C VAL A 7 25.79 -27.85 40.90
N ALA A 8 25.40 -26.81 40.16
CA ALA A 8 25.37 -26.47 38.74
C ALA A 8 25.12 -24.94 38.67
N ALA A 9 25.63 -24.31 37.63
CA ALA A 9 25.47 -22.89 37.35
C ALA A 9 24.01 -22.52 37.05
N ALA A 10 23.47 -21.53 37.77
CA ALA A 10 22.24 -20.84 37.38
C ALA A 10 22.62 -19.46 36.83
N ALA A 11 22.87 -19.41 35.53
CA ALA A 11 22.94 -18.16 34.79
C ALA A 11 21.54 -17.56 34.73
N LEU A 12 21.33 -16.44 35.43
CA LEU A 12 20.19 -15.56 35.20
C LEU A 12 20.29 -15.03 33.76
N VAL A 13 19.63 -15.71 32.84
CA VAL A 13 19.31 -15.14 31.54
C VAL A 13 18.31 -14.03 31.80
N LEU A 14 18.83 -12.80 31.80
CA LEU A 14 18.08 -11.59 31.51
C LEU A 14 17.36 -11.81 30.18
N GLY A 15 16.16 -12.37 30.26
CA GLY A 15 15.17 -12.35 29.20
C GLY A 15 14.74 -10.92 29.00
N LEU A 16 15.60 -10.14 28.34
CA LEU A 16 15.20 -9.02 27.52
C LEU A 16 14.25 -9.61 26.46
N ALA A 17 13.00 -9.80 26.87
CA ALA A 17 11.89 -9.72 25.95
C ALA A 17 11.90 -8.27 25.44
N CYS A 18 12.78 -8.01 24.47
CA CYS A 18 12.46 -7.11 23.36
C CYS A 18 11.22 -7.71 22.70
N THR A 19 10.08 -7.57 23.37
CA THR A 19 8.82 -7.41 22.67
C THR A 19 9.07 -6.15 21.86
N SER A 20 9.40 -6.34 20.59
CA SER A 20 9.19 -5.33 19.58
C SER A 20 7.73 -4.94 19.71
N ALA A 21 7.48 -3.90 20.50
CA ALA A 21 6.27 -3.13 20.47
C ALA A 21 6.25 -2.39 19.12
N TRP A 22 6.16 -3.15 18.02
CA TRP A 22 5.45 -2.72 16.84
C TRP A 22 3.98 -2.70 17.25
N ALA A 23 3.62 -1.73 18.09
CA ALA A 23 2.25 -1.28 18.20
C ALA A 23 1.82 -1.02 16.75
N ALA A 24 0.97 -1.89 16.24
CA ALA A 24 0.67 -2.03 14.81
C ALA A 24 0.45 -0.64 14.21
N GLU A 25 1.44 -0.16 13.44
CA GLU A 25 1.39 1.19 12.87
C GLU A 25 0.16 1.32 11.94
N PHE A 26 -0.27 0.21 11.36
CA PHE A 26 -1.40 0.08 10.46
C PHE A 26 -2.42 -0.89 11.03
N ASN A 27 -3.70 -0.57 10.87
CA ASN A 27 -4.80 -1.31 11.50
C ASN A 27 -5.75 -1.95 10.47
N LEU A 28 -5.60 -1.63 9.19
CA LEU A 28 -6.34 -2.24 8.11
C LEU A 28 -5.42 -2.42 6.91
N PHE A 29 -5.45 -3.60 6.31
CA PHE A 29 -4.67 -3.91 5.13
C PHE A 29 -5.60 -4.35 4.01
N LEU A 30 -5.42 -3.80 2.82
CA LEU A 30 -6.22 -4.11 1.64
C LEU A 30 -5.30 -4.58 0.53
N SER A 31 -5.63 -5.72 -0.06
CA SER A 31 -5.03 -6.16 -1.32
C SER A 31 -6.04 -6.08 -2.45
N CYS A 32 -5.76 -5.21 -3.42
CA CYS A 32 -6.67 -4.88 -4.51
C CYS A 32 -6.09 -5.32 -5.85
N SER A 33 -6.94 -5.92 -6.68
CA SER A 33 -6.58 -6.35 -8.03
C SER A 33 -7.70 -6.06 -9.02
N GLY A 34 -7.32 -5.71 -10.25
CA GLY A 34 -8.29 -5.36 -11.28
C GLY A 34 -7.61 -4.78 -12.51
N LYS A 35 -8.13 -3.66 -12.99
CA LYS A 35 -7.68 -3.05 -14.25
C LYS A 35 -7.56 -1.53 -14.16
N LEU A 36 -6.57 -1.01 -14.86
CA LEU A 36 -6.45 0.41 -15.21
C LEU A 36 -6.77 0.57 -16.69
N SER A 37 -7.70 1.47 -16.99
CA SER A 37 -8.18 1.75 -18.33
C SER A 37 -7.89 3.21 -18.70
N ALA A 38 -7.11 3.42 -19.75
CA ALA A 38 -6.72 4.75 -20.23
C ALA A 38 -6.50 4.71 -21.75
N GLY A 39 -6.91 5.77 -22.45
CA GLY A 39 -6.71 5.88 -23.90
C GLY A 39 -7.23 4.69 -24.73
N GLY A 40 -8.37 4.11 -24.32
CA GLY A 40 -8.96 2.93 -24.97
C GLY A 40 -8.23 1.60 -24.73
N LYS A 41 -7.20 1.58 -23.88
CA LYS A 41 -6.45 0.37 -23.52
C LYS A 41 -6.66 0.05 -22.04
N SER A 42 -6.74 -1.24 -21.73
CA SER A 42 -6.86 -1.72 -20.36
C SER A 42 -5.68 -2.62 -20.02
N LYS A 43 -5.12 -2.46 -18.81
CA LYS A 43 -4.02 -3.26 -18.27
C LYS A 43 -4.37 -3.79 -16.89
N ALA A 44 -3.83 -4.96 -16.54
CA ALA A 44 -3.96 -5.48 -15.19
C ALA A 44 -3.31 -4.52 -14.18
N ALA A 45 -4.00 -4.30 -13.06
CA ALA A 45 -3.60 -3.36 -12.04
C ALA A 45 -3.66 -4.04 -10.67
N THR A 46 -2.67 -3.75 -9.83
CA THR A 46 -2.58 -4.22 -8.44
C THR A 46 -2.25 -3.04 -7.53
N LEU A 47 -2.85 -3.04 -6.35
CA LEU A 47 -2.64 -2.02 -5.34
C LEU A 47 -2.86 -2.63 -3.95
N ASP A 48 -1.83 -2.61 -3.13
CA ASP A 48 -1.91 -2.99 -1.74
C ASP A 48 -1.69 -1.78 -0.84
N LEU A 49 -2.60 -1.63 0.11
CA LEU A 49 -2.65 -0.50 1.02
C LEU A 49 -2.54 -0.98 2.45
N ALA A 50 -1.65 -0.35 3.21
CA ALA A 50 -1.64 -0.42 4.66
C ALA A 50 -2.24 0.88 5.22
N MET A 51 -3.44 0.77 5.75
CA MET A 51 -4.26 1.88 6.22
C MET A 51 -4.12 2.07 7.73
N ARG A 52 -4.09 3.34 8.11
CA ARG A 52 -3.94 3.80 9.49
C ARG A 52 -4.99 4.86 9.80
N ASP A 53 -5.94 4.50 10.67
CA ASP A 53 -7.09 5.33 11.00
C ASP A 53 -6.73 6.58 11.82
N ASN A 54 -5.72 6.50 12.69
CA ASN A 54 -5.43 7.60 13.63
C ASN A 54 -5.01 8.92 12.94
N ASN A 55 -4.37 8.82 11.77
CA ASN A 55 -3.81 9.93 11.01
C ASN A 55 -4.36 9.96 9.59
N GLU A 56 -5.38 9.13 9.29
CA GLU A 56 -6.05 9.14 7.98
C GLU A 56 -5.04 8.90 6.83
N THR A 57 -4.09 7.98 7.01
CA THR A 57 -3.05 7.68 6.00
C THR A 57 -3.11 6.24 5.50
N ALA A 58 -2.98 6.04 4.19
CA ALA A 58 -2.79 4.74 3.57
C ALA A 58 -1.42 4.68 2.88
N LEU A 59 -0.53 3.81 3.36
CA LEU A 59 0.76 3.55 2.74
C LEU A 59 0.58 2.59 1.56
N ILE A 60 1.15 2.95 0.41
CA ILE A 60 1.19 2.08 -0.77
C ILE A 60 2.33 1.08 -0.59
N GLN A 61 2.00 -0.16 -0.24
CA GLN A 61 3.02 -1.20 -0.01
C GLN A 61 3.45 -1.92 -1.29
N ARG A 62 2.51 -2.14 -2.21
CA ARG A 62 2.77 -2.79 -3.50
C ARG A 62 1.82 -2.22 -4.54
N SER A 63 2.34 -1.79 -5.68
CA SER A 63 1.50 -1.38 -6.80
C SER A 63 2.27 -1.43 -8.12
N ASN A 64 1.53 -1.66 -9.21
CA ASN A 64 2.01 -1.45 -10.58
C ASN A 64 1.33 -0.25 -11.27
N VAL A 65 0.48 0.48 -10.55
CA VAL A 65 -0.28 1.65 -11.03
C VAL A 65 -0.10 2.88 -10.14
N MET A 66 0.61 2.78 -9.03
CA MET A 66 0.86 3.87 -8.09
C MET A 66 2.29 3.80 -7.53
N PRO A 67 2.84 4.92 -7.03
CA PRO A 67 4.17 4.93 -6.42
C PRO A 67 4.20 4.16 -5.10
N VAL A 68 4.98 3.09 -5.05
CA VAL A 68 5.24 2.33 -3.82
C VAL A 68 6.05 3.17 -2.83
N GLY A 69 5.74 3.07 -1.55
CA GLY A 69 6.39 3.81 -0.46
C GLY A 69 5.72 5.17 -0.15
N GLU A 70 4.89 5.68 -1.07
CA GLU A 70 4.15 6.91 -0.86
C GLU A 70 2.93 6.71 0.03
N ARG A 71 2.51 7.79 0.71
CA ARG A 71 1.35 7.79 1.59
C ARG A 71 0.21 8.61 0.96
N LEU A 72 -0.97 8.02 0.97
CA LEU A 72 -2.22 8.65 0.58
C LEU A 72 -2.91 9.20 1.83
N HIS A 73 -3.49 10.39 1.74
CA HIS A 73 -4.47 10.80 2.73
C HIS A 73 -5.83 10.24 2.36
N TYR A 74 -6.52 9.61 3.32
CA TYR A 74 -7.87 9.10 3.12
C TYR A 74 -8.84 9.65 4.15
N LYS A 75 -10.11 9.76 3.77
CA LYS A 75 -11.21 10.05 4.71
C LYS A 75 -12.10 8.82 4.82
N ALA A 76 -12.33 8.38 6.04
CA ALA A 76 -13.28 7.32 6.31
C ALA A 76 -14.69 7.88 6.42
N SER A 77 -15.60 7.37 5.61
CA SER A 77 -17.05 7.58 5.76
C SER A 77 -17.73 6.24 6.10
N PRO A 78 -19.01 6.23 6.50
CA PRO A 78 -19.75 4.99 6.73
C PRO A 78 -19.80 4.08 5.49
N MET A 79 -19.75 4.66 4.28
CA MET A 79 -19.89 3.91 3.02
C MET A 79 -18.57 3.62 2.31
N ALA A 80 -17.60 4.53 2.37
CA ALA A 80 -16.37 4.43 1.59
C ALA A 80 -15.14 5.01 2.31
N TYR A 81 -13.96 4.50 1.93
CA TYR A 81 -12.67 5.14 2.17
C TYR A 81 -12.28 5.94 0.91
N SER A 82 -12.35 7.27 0.98
CA SER A 82 -11.99 8.14 -0.14
C SER A 82 -10.56 8.64 0.01
N MET A 83 -9.74 8.49 -1.02
CA MET A 83 -8.30 8.80 -0.99
C MET A 83 -7.95 9.75 -2.12
N VAL A 84 -7.03 10.68 -1.85
CA VAL A 84 -6.52 11.59 -2.87
C VAL A 84 -5.00 11.60 -2.83
N TYR A 85 -4.39 11.33 -3.99
CA TYR A 85 -2.97 11.51 -4.23
C TYR A 85 -2.76 12.67 -5.18
N LYS A 86 -1.95 13.65 -4.77
CA LYS A 86 -1.46 14.70 -5.66
C LYS A 86 -0.02 14.40 -5.99
N LEU A 87 0.30 14.33 -7.28
CA LEU A 87 1.65 14.07 -7.70
C LEU A 87 2.54 15.28 -7.37
N PRO A 88 3.74 15.08 -6.78
CA PRO A 88 4.65 16.18 -6.45
C PRO A 88 5.08 17.01 -7.66
N GLN A 89 5.17 16.38 -8.83
CA GLN A 89 5.44 17.05 -10.10
C GLN A 89 4.52 16.51 -11.21
N PRO A 90 4.03 17.36 -12.12
CA PRO A 90 3.42 16.93 -13.37
C PRO A 90 4.34 16.03 -14.21
N GLY A 91 3.86 14.94 -14.80
CA GLY A 91 4.63 14.28 -15.85
C GLY A 91 4.57 12.75 -15.92
N THR A 92 5.41 12.20 -16.80
CA THR A 92 5.67 10.75 -16.86
C THR A 92 6.58 10.38 -15.70
N HIS A 93 6.02 9.83 -14.64
CA HIS A 93 6.81 9.29 -13.55
C HIS A 93 7.18 7.86 -13.85
N ILE A 94 8.45 7.54 -13.59
CA ILE A 94 8.90 6.16 -13.64
C ILE A 94 9.18 5.73 -12.21
N TYR A 95 8.33 4.82 -11.73
CA TYR A 95 8.54 4.16 -10.46
C TYR A 95 9.10 2.76 -10.70
N ARG A 96 9.95 2.29 -9.79
CA ARG A 96 10.29 0.88 -9.73
C ARG A 96 9.04 0.12 -9.31
N ASP A 97 8.61 -0.78 -10.18
CA ASP A 97 7.74 -1.89 -9.82
C ASP A 97 8.36 -2.70 -8.66
N TRP A 98 7.51 -3.19 -7.75
CA TRP A 98 7.86 -4.04 -6.60
C TRP A 98 8.62 -5.34 -6.97
N MET A 99 8.49 -5.84 -8.21
CA MET A 99 9.27 -6.95 -8.77
C MET A 99 10.60 -6.52 -9.41
N GLY A 100 10.95 -5.23 -9.38
CA GLY A 100 12.21 -4.69 -9.90
C GLY A 100 12.39 -4.78 -11.42
N SER A 101 11.37 -5.25 -12.16
CA SER A 101 11.49 -5.66 -13.56
C SER A 101 10.75 -4.76 -14.57
N SER A 102 10.04 -3.72 -14.12
CA SER A 102 9.44 -2.78 -15.07
C SER A 102 9.54 -1.31 -14.64
N TRP A 103 10.11 -0.51 -15.55
CA TRP A 103 9.96 0.93 -15.61
C TRP A 103 8.49 1.18 -15.97
N VAL A 104 7.62 1.47 -15.00
CA VAL A 104 6.22 1.78 -15.30
C VAL A 104 6.18 3.15 -15.98
N ILE A 105 6.33 3.16 -17.30
CA ILE A 105 5.96 4.31 -18.12
C ILE A 105 4.44 4.36 -18.07
N TRP A 106 3.93 5.18 -17.16
CA TRP A 106 2.54 5.62 -17.17
C TRP A 106 2.17 5.97 -18.61
N GLN A 107 1.08 5.36 -19.12
CA GLN A 107 0.69 5.39 -20.53
C GLN A 107 0.80 6.81 -21.14
N PRO A 108 1.03 6.99 -22.45
CA PRO A 108 1.28 8.32 -23.04
C PRO A 108 0.18 9.37 -22.80
N ASN A 109 -1.06 9.00 -22.47
CA ASN A 109 -2.07 9.98 -22.05
C ASN A 109 -1.93 10.40 -20.58
N LEU A 110 -1.32 9.57 -19.73
CA LEU A 110 -1.05 9.84 -18.33
C LEU A 110 0.21 10.68 -18.09
N LYS A 111 0.90 11.12 -19.16
CA LYS A 111 1.96 12.14 -19.05
C LYS A 111 1.45 13.44 -18.40
N ARG A 112 0.15 13.70 -18.50
CA ARG A 112 -0.51 14.88 -17.93
C ARG A 112 -1.10 14.61 -16.55
N LEU A 113 -0.87 13.44 -15.96
CA LEU A 113 -1.42 13.08 -14.67
C LEU A 113 -0.95 14.07 -13.59
N ALA A 114 -1.92 14.55 -12.82
CA ALA A 114 -1.73 15.45 -11.70
C ALA A 114 -2.27 14.87 -10.40
N THR A 115 -3.46 14.27 -10.47
CA THR A 115 -4.19 13.81 -9.29
C THR A 115 -4.74 12.42 -9.53
N ILE A 116 -4.66 11.56 -8.51
CA ILE A 116 -5.34 10.27 -8.48
C ILE A 116 -6.37 10.33 -7.37
N ARG A 117 -7.64 10.07 -7.69
CA ARG A 117 -8.72 9.95 -6.71
C ARG A 117 -9.12 8.50 -6.64
N LEU A 118 -9.16 7.94 -5.43
CA LEU A 118 -9.60 6.57 -5.20
C LEU A 118 -10.76 6.57 -4.21
N SER A 119 -11.63 5.58 -4.35
CA SER A 119 -12.70 5.29 -3.41
C SER A 119 -12.79 3.80 -3.23
N VAL A 120 -12.75 3.33 -1.99
CA VAL A 120 -12.98 1.92 -1.65
C VAL A 120 -14.30 1.81 -0.93
N ASP A 121 -15.27 1.13 -1.52
CA ASP A 121 -16.55 0.82 -0.87
C ASP A 121 -16.33 -0.17 0.29
N ARG A 122 -16.88 0.15 1.47
CA ARG A 122 -16.69 -0.63 2.69
C ARG A 122 -17.58 -1.87 2.77
N GLN A 123 -18.65 -1.92 1.99
CA GLN A 123 -19.60 -3.02 1.95
C GLN A 123 -19.20 -4.04 0.88
N THR A 124 -18.87 -3.57 -0.33
CA THR A 124 -18.55 -4.45 -1.48
C THR A 124 -17.06 -4.73 -1.61
N ALA A 125 -16.21 -3.94 -0.94
CA ALA A 125 -14.76 -3.95 -1.12
C ALA A 125 -14.35 -3.67 -2.58
N GLU A 126 -15.15 -2.92 -3.33
CA GLU A 126 -14.79 -2.46 -4.66
C GLU A 126 -14.01 -1.16 -4.57
N LEU A 127 -12.88 -1.10 -5.28
CA LEU A 127 -12.08 0.10 -5.42
C LEU A 127 -12.29 0.68 -6.80
N GLU A 128 -12.77 1.91 -6.83
CA GLU A 128 -12.88 2.73 -8.01
C GLU A 128 -11.89 3.89 -7.92
N GLY A 129 -11.38 4.31 -9.07
CA GLY A 129 -10.46 5.44 -9.10
C GLY A 129 -10.47 6.18 -10.41
N GLU A 130 -10.12 7.45 -10.33
CA GLU A 130 -9.99 8.35 -11.48
C GLU A 130 -8.58 8.93 -11.51
N LEU A 131 -8.06 9.00 -12.73
CA LEU A 131 -6.74 9.51 -13.06
C LEU A 131 -6.97 10.86 -13.74
N LEU A 132 -6.62 11.96 -13.08
CA LEU A 132 -6.96 13.31 -13.51
C LEU A 132 -5.74 14.12 -13.92
N ASP A 133 -5.91 15.01 -14.89
CA ASP A 133 -4.91 16.02 -15.23
C ASP A 133 -5.02 17.30 -14.37
N PHE A 134 -4.26 18.34 -14.71
CA PHE A 134 -4.24 19.63 -14.00
C PHE A 134 -5.56 20.40 -14.06
N ASN A 135 -6.41 20.11 -15.04
CA ASN A 135 -7.71 20.73 -15.23
C ASN A 135 -8.83 19.89 -14.59
N ASP A 136 -8.50 18.83 -13.85
CA ASP A 136 -9.43 17.80 -13.38
C ASP A 136 -10.12 17.02 -14.53
N ASP A 137 -9.54 17.00 -15.74
CA ASP A 137 -10.05 16.18 -16.84
C ASP A 137 -9.66 14.71 -16.63
N SER A 138 -10.61 13.80 -16.87
CA SER A 138 -10.37 12.36 -16.73
C SER A 138 -9.47 11.83 -17.84
N LEU A 139 -8.31 11.30 -17.44
CA LEU A 139 -7.35 10.60 -18.30
C LEU A 139 -7.60 9.09 -18.30
N GLY A 140 -8.30 8.56 -17.30
CA GLY A 140 -8.58 7.14 -17.19
C GLY A 140 -9.22 6.77 -15.87
N THR A 141 -9.55 5.49 -15.76
CA THR A 141 -10.17 4.92 -14.57
C THR A 141 -9.44 3.69 -14.08
N VAL A 142 -9.59 3.44 -12.78
CA VAL A 142 -9.13 2.24 -12.09
C VAL A 142 -10.36 1.55 -11.51
N ALA A 143 -10.49 0.26 -11.73
CA ALA A 143 -11.54 -0.57 -11.13
C ALA A 143 -10.90 -1.86 -10.62
N MET A 144 -11.07 -2.13 -9.33
CA MET A 144 -10.47 -3.27 -8.64
C MET A 144 -11.43 -3.84 -7.61
N SER A 145 -11.21 -5.10 -7.23
CA SER A 145 -11.79 -5.70 -6.04
C SER A 145 -10.69 -5.87 -4.99
N CYS A 146 -10.99 -5.44 -3.78
CA CYS A 146 -10.11 -5.48 -2.63
C CYS A 146 -10.51 -6.60 -1.67
N LYS A 147 -9.52 -7.12 -0.96
CA LYS A 147 -9.72 -8.07 0.15
C LYS A 147 -8.97 -7.57 1.38
N PRO A 148 -9.62 -7.56 2.56
CA PRO A 148 -8.90 -7.35 3.81
C PRO A 148 -7.84 -8.44 3.98
N THR A 149 -6.62 -8.06 4.35
CA THR A 149 -5.53 -8.99 4.64
C THR A 149 -4.99 -8.75 6.04
N THR A 150 -4.13 -9.65 6.50
CA THR A 150 -3.30 -9.40 7.68
C THR A 150 -1.93 -8.89 7.26
N MET A 151 -1.18 -8.31 8.21
CA MET A 151 0.19 -7.86 7.98
C MET A 151 1.10 -9.02 7.55
N ASP A 152 0.88 -10.22 8.10
CA ASP A 152 1.70 -11.40 7.84
C ASP A 152 1.51 -11.96 6.41
N ASP A 153 0.35 -11.70 5.80
CA ASP A 153 0.02 -12.10 4.43
C ASP A 153 0.48 -11.07 3.40
N MET A 154 0.92 -9.89 3.84
CA MET A 154 1.40 -8.84 2.94
C MET A 154 2.87 -9.03 2.60
N PRO A 155 3.25 -8.73 1.35
CA PRO A 155 4.65 -8.70 0.98
C PRO A 155 5.40 -7.68 1.86
N GLU A 156 6.61 -8.02 2.28
CA GLU A 156 7.45 -7.10 3.04
C GLU A 156 7.62 -5.77 2.28
N PRO A 157 7.40 -4.60 2.92
CA PRO A 157 7.55 -3.31 2.27
C PRO A 157 8.98 -3.15 1.74
N LYS A 158 9.13 -2.94 0.42
CA LYS A 158 10.43 -2.68 -0.19
C LYS A 158 10.55 -1.19 -0.47
N PHE A 159 11.38 -0.51 0.32
CA PHE A 159 11.73 0.90 0.17
C PHE A 159 12.94 1.07 -0.75
#